data_AF-X0YI11-F1
#
_entry.id   AF-X0YI11-F1
#
_cell.length_a   1.000
_cell.length_b   1.000
_cell.length_c   1.000
_cell.angle_alpha   90.00
_cell.angle_beta   90.00
_cell.angle_gamma   90.00
#
_symmetry.space_group_name_H-M   'P 1'
#
loop_
_entity.id
_entity.type
_entity.pdbx_description
1 polymer ?
#
loop_
_entity_poly.entity_id
_entity_poly.type
_entity_poly.pdbx_seq_one_letter_code
_entity_poly.pdbx_strand_id
1 'polypeptide(L)'
;MAGKPYYIKLKTPTKGGKKYIINKDLAAMGIAARSLMLISKFISLSDNEAQAIAYHDGQYIPEGKIVAHRESALTLLLHYADYWTSHILERGE
;
A
#
# COMPACT_ATOMS: atom_id res chain seq x y z
N MET A 1 -7.21 14.60 -5.21
CA MET A 1 -7.75 13.24 -5.10
C MET A 1 -7.05 12.22 -6.02
N ALA A 2 -6.33 12.63 -7.06
CA ALA A 2 -5.17 11.87 -7.57
C ALA A 2 -4.22 12.89 -8.20
N GLY A 3 -3.04 13.06 -7.61
CA GLY A 3 -2.05 14.09 -8.00
C GLY A 3 -1.42 14.83 -6.81
N LYS A 4 -2.15 15.00 -5.70
CA LYS A 4 -1.57 15.51 -4.45
C LYS A 4 -0.70 14.40 -3.81
N PRO A 5 0.53 14.68 -3.35
CA PRO A 5 1.39 13.67 -2.74
C PRO A 5 0.85 13.20 -1.38
N TYR A 6 1.01 11.92 -1.08
CA TYR A 6 0.64 11.36 0.23
C TYR A 6 1.61 11.82 1.33
N TYR A 7 2.91 11.83 1.02
CA TYR A 7 3.95 12.36 1.89
C TYR A 7 4.41 13.73 1.41
N ILE A 8 4.42 14.72 2.31
CA ILE A 8 4.98 16.05 2.08
C ILE A 8 6.38 16.07 2.67
N LYS A 9 7.37 16.37 1.85
CA LYS A 9 8.76 16.56 2.29
C LYS A 9 8.87 17.87 3.07
N LEU A 10 9.41 17.80 4.28
CA LEU A 10 9.67 18.97 5.09
C LEU A 10 10.96 19.67 4.65
N LYS A 11 10.97 21.01 4.67
CA LYS A 11 12.20 21.79 4.44
C LYS A 11 13.20 21.61 5.59
N THR A 12 12.68 21.51 6.81
CA THR A 12 13.44 21.22 8.03
C THR A 12 12.86 19.98 8.71
N PRO A 13 13.68 19.00 9.14
CA PRO A 13 13.19 17.82 9.83
C PRO A 13 12.40 18.19 11.10
N THR A 14 11.47 17.32 11.51
CA THR A 14 10.83 17.48 12.82
C THR A 14 11.84 17.30 13.95
N LYS A 15 11.48 17.69 15.18
CA LYS A 15 12.31 17.44 16.38
C LYS A 15 12.69 15.95 16.56
N GLY A 16 11.89 15.03 16.02
CA GLY A 16 12.17 13.58 16.00
C GLY A 16 12.85 13.08 14.73
N GLY A 17 13.48 13.96 13.93
CA GLY A 17 14.23 13.60 12.73
C GLY A 17 13.40 13.20 11.52
N LYS A 18 12.06 13.23 11.60
CA LYS A 18 11.19 12.87 10.47
C LYS A 18 11.32 13.90 9.36
N LYS A 19 11.63 13.44 8.14
CA LYS A 19 11.79 14.28 6.93
C LYS A 19 10.50 14.43 6.12
N TYR A 20 9.46 13.64 6.45
CA TYR A 20 8.20 13.60 5.74
C TYR A 20 7.02 13.61 6.72
N ILE A 21 5.90 14.19 6.30
CA ILE A 21 4.61 14.14 7.01
C ILE A 21 3.50 13.65 6.09
N ILE A 22 2.45 13.07 6.67
CA ILE A 22 1.24 12.71 5.92
C ILE A 22 0.47 13.99 5.56
N ASN A 23 0.03 14.07 4.31
CA ASN A 23 -0.76 15.18 3.81
C ASN A 23 -2.19 15.16 4.38
N LYS A 24 -2.50 16.13 5.26
CA LYS A 24 -3.81 16.26 5.93
C LYS A 24 -4.93 16.80 5.04
N ASP A 25 -4.61 17.30 3.84
CA ASP A 25 -5.59 17.76 2.86
C ASP A 25 -6.16 16.62 2.00
N LEU A 26 -5.76 15.38 2.29
CA LEU A 26 -6.27 14.19 1.62
C LEU A 26 -7.38 13.56 2.46
N ALA A 27 -8.41 13.05 1.78
CA ALA A 27 -9.37 12.16 2.41
C ALA A 27 -8.65 10.90 2.92
N ALA A 28 -8.98 10.49 4.13
CA ALA A 28 -8.49 9.24 4.70
C ALA A 28 -9.04 8.06 3.89
N MET A 29 -8.15 7.19 3.41
CA MET A 29 -8.48 6.01 2.61
C MET A 29 -7.36 4.98 2.74
N GLY A 30 -7.69 3.71 2.52
CA GLY A 30 -6.70 2.62 2.48
C GLY A 30 -5.64 2.88 1.40
N ILE A 31 -4.39 2.55 1.71
CA ILE A 31 -3.26 2.80 0.80
C ILE A 31 -3.43 2.04 -0.52
N ALA A 32 -3.92 0.80 -0.46
CA ALA A 32 -4.20 -0.03 -1.63
C ALA A 32 -5.29 0.57 -2.54
N ALA A 33 -6.40 1.03 -1.96
CA ALA A 33 -7.48 1.71 -2.71
C ALA A 33 -6.96 2.98 -3.40
N ARG A 34 -6.14 3.77 -2.71
CA ARG A 34 -5.49 4.95 -3.28
C ARG A 34 -4.54 4.59 -4.42
N SER A 35 -3.76 3.52 -4.27
CA SER A 35 -2.84 3.03 -5.28
C SER A 35 -3.57 2.63 -6.55
N LEU A 36 -4.68 1.91 -6.44
CA LEU A 36 -5.54 1.56 -7.58
C LEU A 36 -6.07 2.81 -8.31
N MET A 37 -6.56 3.81 -7.58
CA MET A 37 -7.03 5.07 -8.18
C MET A 37 -5.92 5.83 -8.91
N LEU A 38 -4.67 5.73 -8.43
CA LEU A 38 -3.53 6.43 -9.03
C LEU A 38 -3.03 5.70 -10.27
N ILE A 39 -2.75 4.39 -10.15
CA ILE A 39 -2.13 3.60 -11.21
C ILE A 39 -3.04 3.43 -12.43
N SER A 40 -4.35 3.32 -12.21
CA SER A 40 -5.36 3.17 -13.27
C SER A 40 -5.44 4.38 -14.20
N LYS A 41 -4.83 5.51 -13.84
CA LYS A 41 -4.72 6.69 -14.72
C LYS A 41 -3.61 6.59 -15.76
N PHE A 42 -2.66 5.68 -15.55
CA PHE A 42 -1.43 5.60 -16.33
C PHE A 42 -1.29 4.27 -17.06
N ILE A 43 -1.75 3.18 -16.46
CA ILE A 43 -1.69 1.85 -17.06
C ILE A 43 -3.01 1.11 -16.82
N SER A 44 -3.36 0.23 -17.76
CA SER A 44 -4.44 -0.74 -17.55
C SER A 44 -3.89 -1.90 -16.72
N LEU A 45 -4.70 -2.36 -15.76
CA LEU A 45 -4.37 -3.53 -14.94
C LEU A 45 -5.22 -4.72 -15.39
N SER A 46 -4.63 -5.90 -15.35
CA SER A 46 -5.39 -7.15 -15.33
C SER A 46 -6.10 -7.33 -13.98
N ASP A 47 -7.13 -8.18 -13.94
CA ASP A 47 -7.86 -8.49 -12.71
C ASP A 47 -6.94 -9.02 -11.59
N ASN A 48 -5.92 -9.80 -11.96
CA ASN A 48 -4.94 -10.34 -11.01
C ASN A 48 -4.04 -9.26 -10.42
N GLU A 49 -3.60 -8.29 -11.22
CA GLU A 49 -2.80 -7.15 -10.74
C GLU A 49 -3.65 -6.23 -9.86
N ALA A 50 -4.91 -5.99 -10.25
CA ALA A 50 -5.83 -5.20 -9.44
C ALA A 50 -6.08 -5.86 -8.07
N GLN A 51 -6.32 -7.17 -8.04
CA GLN A 51 -6.47 -7.91 -6.79
C GLN A 51 -5.18 -7.89 -5.96
N ALA A 52 -4.02 -8.09 -6.59
CA ALA A 52 -2.74 -8.10 -5.89
C ALA A 52 -2.47 -6.73 -5.23
N ILE A 53 -2.69 -5.62 -5.93
CA ILE A 53 -2.54 -4.28 -5.35
C ILE A 53 -3.55 -4.07 -4.21
N ALA A 54 -4.82 -4.44 -4.42
CA ALA A 54 -5.89 -4.25 -3.45
C ALA A 54 -5.64 -4.98 -2.12
N TYR A 55 -5.07 -6.18 -2.17
CA TYR A 55 -5.07 -7.13 -1.06
C TYR A 55 -3.69 -7.70 -0.71
N HIS A 56 -2.59 -7.04 -1.11
CA HIS A 56 -1.21 -7.47 -0.79
C HIS A 56 -0.91 -7.58 0.71
N ASP A 57 -1.58 -6.80 1.57
CA ASP A 57 -1.47 -6.91 3.03
C ASP A 57 -1.93 -8.30 3.55
N GLY A 58 -2.64 -9.05 2.70
CA GLY A 58 -3.04 -10.43 2.96
C GLY A 58 -4.06 -10.57 4.08
N GLN A 59 -4.14 -11.78 4.63
CA GLN A 59 -5.21 -12.19 5.53
C GLN A 59 -5.08 -11.65 6.96
N TYR A 60 -4.09 -10.80 7.25
CA TYR A 60 -3.85 -10.25 8.59
C TYR A 60 -4.65 -8.98 8.88
N ILE A 61 -5.27 -8.37 7.87
CA ILE A 61 -6.12 -7.18 8.01
C ILE A 61 -7.56 -7.44 7.54
N PRO A 62 -8.56 -6.66 8.00
CA PRO A 62 -9.96 -6.85 7.61
C PRO A 62 -10.20 -6.84 6.10
N GLU A 63 -9.50 -5.98 5.37
CA GLU A 63 -9.65 -5.80 3.93
C GLU A 63 -9.29 -7.07 3.15
N GLY A 64 -8.26 -7.80 3.58
CA GLY A 64 -7.85 -9.05 2.94
C GLY A 64 -8.86 -10.20 3.08
N LYS A 65 -9.72 -10.16 4.10
CA LYS A 65 -10.74 -11.20 4.34
C LYS A 65 -11.77 -11.31 3.22
N ILE A 66 -11.96 -10.23 2.45
CA ILE A 66 -12.89 -10.21 1.31
C ILE A 66 -12.49 -11.26 0.26
N VAL A 67 -11.19 -11.51 0.08
CA VAL A 67 -10.65 -12.43 -0.95
C VAL A 67 -10.15 -13.76 -0.38
N ALA A 68 -10.43 -14.07 0.89
CA ALA A 68 -10.00 -15.33 1.50
C ALA A 68 -10.45 -16.55 0.67
N HIS A 69 -9.52 -17.48 0.44
CA HIS A 69 -9.69 -18.67 -0.42
C HIS A 69 -10.00 -18.38 -1.89
N ARG A 70 -9.81 -17.14 -2.33
CA ARG A 70 -10.03 -16.65 -3.71
C ARG A 70 -8.88 -15.76 -4.18
N GLU A 71 -7.73 -15.87 -3.52
CA GLU A 71 -6.53 -15.13 -3.85
C GLU A 71 -5.95 -15.60 -5.18
N SER A 72 -5.59 -14.66 -6.05
CA SER A 72 -4.79 -14.95 -7.23
C SER A 72 -3.38 -15.34 -6.80
N ALA A 73 -2.70 -16.15 -7.63
CA ALA A 73 -1.30 -16.51 -7.40
C ALA A 73 -0.40 -15.27 -7.25
N LEU A 74 -0.70 -14.19 -7.98
CA LEU A 74 0.03 -12.92 -7.89
C LEU A 74 -0.19 -12.22 -6.55
N THR A 75 -1.41 -12.25 -6.01
CA THR A 75 -1.72 -11.68 -4.68
C THR A 75 -0.93 -12.39 -3.59
N LEU A 76 -0.89 -13.74 -3.64
CA LEU A 76 -0.11 -14.53 -2.69
C LEU A 76 1.39 -14.23 -2.80
N LEU A 77 1.94 -14.19 -4.02
CA LEU A 77 3.35 -13.89 -4.25
C LEU A 77 3.73 -12.50 -3.71
N LEU A 78 2.92 -11.49 -4.01
CA LEU A 78 3.16 -10.12 -3.55
C LEU A 78 3.02 -10.01 -2.03
N HIS A 79 2.03 -10.68 -1.43
CA HIS A 79 1.86 -10.73 0.01
C HIS A 79 3.09 -11.33 0.72
N TYR A 80 3.58 -12.48 0.23
CA TYR A 80 4.76 -13.10 0.84
C TYR A 80 6.02 -12.24 0.67
N ALA A 81 6.18 -11.58 -0.48
CA ALA A 81 7.31 -10.68 -0.69
C ALA A 81 7.28 -9.49 0.29
N ASP A 82 6.12 -8.81 0.40
CA ASP A 82 5.93 -7.67 1.31
C ASP A 82 6.08 -8.08 2.79
N TYR A 83 5.49 -9.21 3.17
CA TYR A 83 5.63 -9.77 4.51
C TYR A 83 7.10 -10.10 4.84
N TRP A 84 7.82 -10.70 3.89
CA TRP A 84 9.22 -11.03 4.10
C TRP A 84 10.08 -9.79 4.33
N THR A 85 9.90 -8.76 3.51
CA THR A 85 10.65 -7.51 3.68
C THR A 85 10.29 -6.82 4.99
N SER A 86 9.01 -6.61 5.26
CA SER A 86 8.54 -5.80 6.41
C SER A 86 8.67 -6.53 7.76
N HIS A 87 8.43 -7.84 7.82
CA HIS A 87 8.34 -8.59 9.08
C HIS A 87 9.48 -9.58 9.32
N ILE A 88 10.28 -9.90 8.31
CA ILE A 88 11.46 -10.77 8.47
C ILE A 88 12.75 -9.96 8.38
N LEU A 89 12.93 -9.17 7.32
CA LEU A 89 14.16 -8.39 7.13
C LEU A 89 14.20 -7.09 7.96
N GLU A 90 13.12 -6.30 7.90
CA GLU A 90 13.06 -4.98 8.55
C GLU A 90 12.65 -5.05 10.03
N ARG A 91 12.19 -6.20 10.50
CA ARG A 91 11.76 -6.40 11.89
C ARG A 91 12.87 -6.05 12.89
N GLY A 92 14.14 -6.16 12.49
CA GLY A 92 15.29 -5.99 13.37
C GLY A 92 15.32 -7.08 14.45
N GLU A 93 16.50 -7.40 14.96
CA GLU A 93 16.57 -8.03 16.29
C GLU A 93 16.11 -7.05 17.36
#